data_AF-Q4R638-F1
#
_entry.id   AF-Q4R638-F1
#
_cell.length_a   1.000
_cell.length_b   1.000
_cell.length_c   1.000
_cell.angle_alpha   90.00
_cell.angle_beta   90.00
_cell.angle_gamma   90.00
#
_symmetry.space_group_name_H-M   'P 1'
#
loop_
_entity.id
_entity.type
_entity.pdbx_description
1 polymer ?
#
loop_
_entity_poly.entity_id
_entity_poly.type
_entity_poly.pdbx_seq_one_letter_code
_entity_poly.pdbx_strand_id
1 'polypeptide(L)'
;MWERLNCAVEEFYSRLLQAFNEEKKGVHKDPFLYEADVQVQLISKGQPNPLKNILNENDLVFIVEKVPLEKEETSHIEELQSEETAISDFSTGENVGPLALPVGKARQLIGLYTMAHNPNMTHLKINLPVTALPPLWVRCDSSDPEGTCWLGAELITTNDSITGIVLYVVSCKADKNYSVNLENLKNLHKKRHHLSTVTSRGFAQYELFKSSALDDTITASQTAITLDISWSPVDEILQIPPLSSAATLNIKVESGEPRGPLNHLYRELKFLLVLADGLRTGVTEWLEPLEAKSAVELVQEFLNGT
;
A
#
# COMPACT_ATOMS: atom_id res chain seq x y z
N MET A 1 10.19 3.50 34.81
CA MET A 1 9.07 3.71 33.86
C MET A 1 9.51 4.60 32.70
N TRP A 2 10.01 5.81 32.97
CA TRP A 2 10.53 6.73 31.95
C TRP A 2 11.73 6.23 31.15
N GLU A 3 12.68 5.51 31.78
CA GLU A 3 13.81 4.93 31.05
C GLU A 3 13.40 3.91 29.99
N ARG A 4 12.37 3.09 30.27
CA ARG A 4 11.83 2.11 29.30
C ARG A 4 11.18 2.81 28.12
N LEU A 5 10.43 3.89 28.39
CA LEU A 5 9.82 4.69 27.34
C LEU A 5 10.90 5.38 26.48
N ASN A 6 11.92 5.95 27.11
CA ASN A 6 13.03 6.58 26.40
C ASN A 6 13.76 5.57 25.52
N CYS A 7 14.06 4.37 26.04
CA CYS A 7 14.68 3.31 25.24
C CYS A 7 13.81 2.91 24.04
N ALA A 8 12.49 2.76 24.22
CA ALA A 8 11.58 2.40 23.14
C ALA A 8 11.50 3.50 22.06
N VAL A 9 11.47 4.76 22.46
CA VAL A 9 11.51 5.92 21.54
C VAL A 9 12.78 5.90 20.71
N GLU A 10 13.92 5.68 21.34
CA GLU A 10 15.21 5.68 20.66
C GLU A 10 15.42 4.47 19.76
N GLU A 11 14.95 3.30 20.18
CA GLU A 11 15.00 2.09 19.38
C GLU A 11 14.15 2.24 18.12
N PHE A 12 12.92 2.73 18.26
CA PHE A 12 12.02 2.97 17.12
C PHE A 12 12.62 3.98 16.14
N TYR A 13 13.15 5.09 16.65
CA TYR A 13 13.83 6.09 15.83
C TYR A 13 15.03 5.50 15.08
N SER A 14 15.89 4.75 15.78
CA SER A 14 17.11 4.19 15.20
C SER A 14 16.79 3.21 14.06
N ARG A 15 15.73 2.39 14.22
CA ARG A 15 15.25 1.47 13.18
C ARG A 15 14.73 2.21 11.95
N LEU A 16 13.90 3.24 12.14
CA LEU A 16 13.39 4.06 11.03
C LEU A 16 14.53 4.81 10.32
N LEU A 17 15.48 5.37 11.08
CA LEU A 17 16.64 6.06 10.53
C LEU A 17 17.53 5.11 9.72
N GLN A 18 17.70 3.88 10.18
CA GLN A 18 18.43 2.85 9.43
C GLN A 18 17.76 2.58 8.08
N ALA A 19 16.45 2.30 8.06
CA ALA A 19 15.70 2.05 6.83
C ALA A 19 15.78 3.25 5.86
N PHE A 20 15.66 4.47 6.38
CA PHE A 20 15.78 5.69 5.58
C PHE A 20 17.18 5.88 4.97
N ASN A 21 18.23 5.59 5.73
CA ASN A 21 19.61 5.69 5.24
C ASN A 21 19.97 4.59 4.25
N GLU A 22 19.36 3.41 4.36
CA GLU A 22 19.53 2.29 3.43
C GLU A 22 18.84 2.58 2.09
N GLU A 23 17.62 3.12 2.12
CA GLU A 23 16.91 3.57 0.92
C GLU A 23 17.68 4.67 0.18
N LYS A 24 18.27 5.63 0.90
CA LYS A 24 19.16 6.65 0.31
C LYS A 24 20.39 6.07 -0.39
N LYS A 25 20.84 4.88 0.00
CA LYS A 25 21.95 4.17 -0.65
C LYS A 25 21.48 3.32 -1.85
N GLY A 26 20.19 3.36 -2.19
CA GLY A 26 19.59 2.56 -3.25
C GLY A 26 19.41 1.08 -2.88
N VAL A 27 19.52 0.74 -1.59
CA VAL A 27 19.27 -0.62 -1.10
C VAL A 27 17.80 -0.71 -0.76
N HIS A 28 17.00 -1.13 -1.73
CA HIS A 28 15.60 -1.46 -1.50
C HIS A 28 15.51 -2.65 -0.54
N LYS A 29 14.70 -2.52 0.51
CA LYS A 29 14.51 -3.59 1.49
C LYS A 29 13.05 -3.91 1.69
N ASP A 30 12.81 -5.20 1.92
CA ASP A 30 11.54 -5.73 2.41
C ASP A 30 11.11 -5.04 3.71
N PRO A 31 9.81 -5.04 4.03
CA PRO A 31 9.31 -4.57 5.31
C PRO A 31 10.11 -5.18 6.47
N PHE A 32 10.52 -4.37 7.43
CA PHE A 32 11.22 -4.87 8.60
C PHE A 32 10.25 -5.07 9.77
N LEU A 33 10.50 -6.11 10.56
CA LEU A 33 9.78 -6.38 11.79
C LEU A 33 10.26 -5.43 12.90
N TYR A 34 9.36 -4.66 13.49
CA TYR A 34 9.65 -3.82 14.66
C TYR A 34 9.28 -4.53 15.97
N GLU A 35 8.07 -5.10 16.03
CA GLU A 35 7.59 -5.98 17.11
C GLU A 35 7.01 -7.26 16.49
N ALA A 36 6.76 -8.30 17.30
CA ALA A 36 6.30 -9.61 16.83
C ALA A 36 5.10 -9.55 15.85
N ASP A 37 4.21 -8.57 16.03
CA ASP A 37 3.01 -8.36 15.21
C ASP A 37 3.04 -7.05 14.39
N VAL A 38 4.13 -6.28 14.39
CA VAL A 38 4.22 -4.97 13.71
C VAL A 38 5.36 -4.96 12.70
N GLN A 39 5.02 -4.71 11.43
CA GLN A 39 5.99 -4.46 10.36
C GLN A 39 5.96 -3.00 9.90
N VAL A 40 7.10 -2.53 9.41
CA VAL A 40 7.27 -1.19 8.88
C VAL A 40 7.93 -1.27 7.51
N GLN A 41 7.34 -0.59 6.53
CA GLN A 41 7.88 -0.46 5.18
C GLN A 41 8.10 1.01 4.84
N LEU A 42 9.26 1.34 4.27
CA LEU A 42 9.48 2.64 3.64
C LEU A 42 9.07 2.52 2.17
N ILE A 43 8.09 3.32 1.77
CA ILE A 43 7.66 3.42 0.38
C ILE A 43 8.39 4.58 -0.26
N SER A 44 9.05 4.32 -1.39
CA SER A 44 9.80 5.29 -2.17
C SER A 44 9.23 5.51 -3.58
N LYS A 45 9.88 6.37 -4.36
CA LYS A 45 9.41 6.77 -5.69
C LYS A 45 9.26 5.57 -6.61
N GLY A 46 8.10 5.47 -7.26
CA GLY A 46 7.78 4.41 -8.23
C GLY A 46 7.11 3.19 -7.61
N GLN A 47 7.06 3.07 -6.29
CA GLN A 47 6.31 2.00 -5.64
C GLN A 47 4.82 2.35 -5.46
N PRO A 48 3.92 1.34 -5.42
CA PRO A 48 2.52 1.56 -5.10
C PRO A 48 2.36 2.15 -3.68
N ASN A 49 2.01 3.42 -3.59
CA ASN A 49 1.77 4.09 -2.31
C ASN A 49 0.26 4.01 -1.96
N PRO A 50 -0.13 3.33 -0.86
CA PRO A 50 -1.53 3.17 -0.48
C PRO A 50 -2.19 4.50 -0.10
N LEU A 51 -1.41 5.51 0.24
CA LEU A 51 -1.90 6.84 0.58
C LEU A 51 -2.20 7.70 -0.65
N LYS A 52 -1.81 7.30 -1.87
CA LYS A 52 -2.19 8.04 -3.09
C LYS A 52 -3.70 8.20 -3.24
N ASN A 53 -4.46 7.25 -2.69
CA ASN A 53 -5.92 7.28 -2.71
C ASN A 53 -6.50 8.36 -1.78
N ILE A 54 -5.70 8.90 -0.85
CA ILE A 54 -6.15 9.78 0.24
C ILE A 54 -5.42 11.13 0.20
N LEU A 55 -4.13 11.13 -0.19
CA LEU A 55 -3.24 12.28 -0.17
C LEU A 55 -2.44 12.39 -1.47
N ASN A 56 -2.30 13.62 -1.94
CA ASN A 56 -1.67 13.93 -3.22
C ASN A 56 -0.13 14.07 -3.17
N GLU A 57 0.50 14.07 -1.98
CA GLU A 57 1.73 14.87 -1.82
C GLU A 57 3.01 14.18 -1.32
N ASN A 58 3.03 12.88 -0.98
CA ASN A 58 4.25 12.29 -0.39
C ASN A 58 4.91 11.17 -1.23
N ASP A 59 6.12 11.47 -1.70
CA ASP A 59 7.01 10.58 -2.48
C ASP A 59 7.75 9.54 -1.62
N LEU A 60 7.91 9.82 -0.32
CA LEU A 60 8.58 8.98 0.65
C LEU A 60 7.76 8.93 1.92
N VAL A 61 7.34 7.73 2.34
CA VAL A 61 6.47 7.55 3.51
C VAL A 61 6.71 6.20 4.17
N PHE A 62 6.72 6.18 5.50
CA PHE A 62 6.68 4.93 6.25
C PHE A 62 5.24 4.45 6.42
N ILE A 63 4.98 3.21 6.05
CA ILE A 63 3.72 2.51 6.32
C ILE A 63 3.96 1.47 7.40
N VAL A 64 3.13 1.53 8.44
CA VAL A 64 3.12 0.57 9.55
C VAL A 64 1.83 -0.20 9.52
N GLU A 65 1.97 -1.52 9.62
CA GLU A 65 0.85 -2.45 9.53
C GLU A 65 1.12 -3.71 10.33
N LYS A 66 0.08 -4.52 10.51
CA LYS A 66 0.17 -5.77 11.24
C LYS A 66 0.78 -6.85 10.35
N VAL A 67 1.68 -7.65 10.91
CA VAL A 67 2.28 -8.79 10.20
C VAL A 67 1.19 -9.81 9.86
N PRO A 68 1.10 -10.28 8.60
CA PRO A 68 0.28 -11.43 8.25
C PRO A 68 0.80 -12.65 9.00
N LEU A 69 0.04 -13.14 9.99
CA LEU A 69 0.38 -14.40 10.64
C LEU A 69 0.12 -15.53 9.63
N GLU A 70 1.17 -16.25 9.23
CA GLU A 70 1.00 -17.60 8.68
C GLU A 70 0.28 -18.40 9.76
N LYS A 71 -0.94 -18.88 9.47
CA LYS A 71 -1.66 -19.73 10.42
C LYS A 71 -0.79 -20.96 10.66
N GLU A 72 -0.28 -21.13 11.89
CA GLU A 72 0.27 -22.41 12.32
C GLU A 72 -0.79 -23.49 12.07
N GLU A 73 -0.44 -24.49 11.27
CA GLU A 73 -1.22 -25.71 11.10
C GLU A 73 -1.27 -26.44 12.44
N THR A 74 -2.27 -26.13 13.26
CA THR A 74 -2.56 -26.96 14.43
C THR A 74 -3.21 -28.24 13.93
N SER A 75 -2.37 -29.26 13.70
CA SER A 75 -2.79 -30.64 13.55
C SER A 75 -3.42 -31.12 14.85
N HIS A 76 -4.74 -31.01 14.96
CA HIS A 76 -5.52 -31.76 15.96
C HIS A 76 -6.51 -32.66 15.21
N ILE A 77 -6.12 -33.93 15.09
CA ILE A 77 -6.97 -35.03 14.64
C ILE A 77 -8.04 -35.28 15.71
N GLU A 78 -9.29 -35.03 15.29
CA GLU A 78 -10.58 -35.69 15.57
C GLU A 78 -10.88 -36.30 16.96
N GLU A 79 -12.05 -35.96 17.53
CA GLU A 79 -13.26 -36.80 17.41
C GLU A 79 -14.55 -36.12 17.94
N LEU A 80 -15.49 -35.89 17.01
CA LEU A 80 -16.94 -36.18 17.03
C LEU A 80 -17.98 -35.41 17.89
N GLN A 81 -18.94 -34.83 17.13
CA GLN A 81 -20.41 -34.73 17.30
C GLN A 81 -21.06 -33.55 18.07
N SER A 82 -21.66 -32.58 17.34
CA SER A 82 -23.11 -32.55 16.97
C SER A 82 -23.66 -31.12 16.74
N GLU A 83 -24.20 -30.92 15.53
CA GLU A 83 -25.29 -30.04 15.05
C GLU A 83 -25.60 -28.67 15.70
N GLU A 84 -25.42 -27.59 14.91
CA GLU A 84 -26.45 -26.70 14.32
C GLU A 84 -26.08 -25.21 14.29
N THR A 85 -25.97 -24.67 13.07
CA THR A 85 -26.11 -23.25 12.66
C THR A 85 -25.17 -22.20 13.25
N ALA A 86 -24.07 -21.95 12.53
CA ALA A 86 -23.69 -20.59 12.13
C ALA A 86 -22.81 -20.69 10.88
N ILE A 87 -23.18 -19.97 9.82
CA ILE A 87 -22.41 -19.85 8.60
C ILE A 87 -21.13 -19.08 8.97
N SER A 88 -20.09 -19.82 9.35
CA SER A 88 -18.73 -19.30 9.44
C SER A 88 -18.08 -19.47 8.08
N ASP A 89 -18.11 -18.41 7.29
CA ASP A 89 -17.31 -18.31 6.06
C ASP A 89 -15.83 -18.23 6.45
N PHE A 90 -15.24 -19.39 6.72
CA PHE A 90 -13.80 -19.59 6.65
C PHE A 90 -13.44 -19.71 5.17
N SER A 91 -13.16 -18.57 4.52
CA SER A 91 -12.43 -18.63 3.25
C SER A 91 -10.98 -19.01 3.53
N THR A 92 -10.63 -20.16 3.01
CA THR A 92 -9.29 -20.71 2.89
C THR A 92 -8.42 -19.85 1.98
N GLY A 93 -7.23 -19.47 2.47
CA GLY A 93 -6.05 -19.23 1.62
C GLY A 93 -6.14 -18.10 0.60
N GLU A 94 -6.70 -16.95 0.94
CA GLU A 94 -6.45 -15.72 0.17
C GLU A 94 -5.16 -15.06 0.68
N ASN A 95 -4.33 -14.55 -0.23
CA ASN A 95 -3.25 -13.62 0.11
C ASN A 95 -3.80 -12.55 1.04
N VAL A 96 -3.56 -12.66 2.34
CA VAL A 96 -4.15 -11.79 3.34
C VAL A 96 -3.62 -10.40 3.06
N GLY A 97 -4.50 -9.53 2.54
CA GLY A 97 -4.17 -8.14 2.27
C GLY A 97 -3.61 -7.46 3.51
N PRO A 98 -3.02 -6.27 3.35
CA PRO A 98 -2.35 -5.58 4.46
C PRO A 98 -3.27 -5.43 5.68
N LEU A 99 -2.82 -5.92 6.83
CA LEU A 99 -3.62 -6.01 8.04
C LEU A 99 -3.48 -4.75 8.89
N ALA A 100 -4.60 -4.32 9.48
CA ALA A 100 -4.62 -3.14 10.33
C ALA A 100 -4.25 -3.44 11.79
N LEU A 101 -3.71 -2.44 12.48
CA LEU A 101 -3.44 -2.48 13.92
C LEU A 101 -4.60 -1.88 14.71
N PRO A 102 -4.80 -2.28 15.99
CA PRO A 102 -5.71 -1.57 16.88
C PRO A 102 -5.36 -0.10 17.01
N VAL A 103 -6.37 0.78 16.99
CA VAL A 103 -6.20 2.24 17.08
C VAL A 103 -5.33 2.65 18.28
N GLY A 104 -5.47 1.95 19.42
CA GLY A 104 -4.65 2.18 20.61
C GLY A 104 -3.15 1.95 20.36
N LYS A 105 -2.80 0.88 19.64
CA LYS A 105 -1.40 0.56 19.27
C LYS A 105 -0.87 1.56 18.26
N ALA A 106 -1.68 1.94 17.27
CA ALA A 106 -1.30 2.96 16.29
C ALA A 106 -0.98 4.31 16.95
N ARG A 107 -1.79 4.76 17.93
CA ARG A 107 -1.51 5.97 18.71
C ARG A 107 -0.21 5.88 19.52
N GLN A 108 0.13 4.71 20.06
CA GLN A 108 1.40 4.50 20.76
C GLN A 108 2.59 4.69 19.80
N LEU A 109 2.54 4.11 18.60
CA LEU A 109 3.60 4.22 17.59
C LEU A 109 3.77 5.66 17.09
N ILE A 110 2.66 6.35 16.82
CA ILE A 110 2.66 7.79 16.50
C ILE A 110 3.25 8.61 17.66
N GLY A 111 2.95 8.24 18.90
CA GLY A 111 3.54 8.84 20.10
C GLY A 111 5.05 8.65 20.19
N LEU A 112 5.55 7.44 19.93
CA LEU A 112 7.00 7.14 19.88
C LEU A 112 7.69 7.99 18.80
N TYR A 113 7.12 8.04 17.60
CA TYR A 113 7.63 8.88 16.52
C TYR A 113 7.68 10.37 16.91
N THR A 114 6.61 10.87 17.52
CA THR A 114 6.53 12.27 17.96
C THR A 114 7.58 12.60 19.02
N MET A 115 7.75 11.73 20.02
CA MET A 115 8.72 11.91 21.09
C MET A 115 10.17 11.81 20.58
N ALA A 116 10.44 10.94 19.61
CA ALA A 116 11.77 10.79 19.01
C ALA A 116 12.26 12.07 18.33
N HIS A 117 11.34 12.87 17.79
CA HIS A 117 11.65 14.09 17.05
C HIS A 117 11.42 15.37 17.86
N ASN A 118 11.02 15.27 19.13
CA ASN A 118 10.79 16.42 19.99
C ASN A 118 12.12 16.90 20.60
N PRO A 119 12.58 18.13 20.30
CA PRO A 119 13.84 18.65 20.82
C PRO A 119 13.84 18.84 22.35
N ASN A 120 12.67 18.87 22.98
CA ASN A 120 12.54 18.99 24.44
C ASN A 120 12.59 17.62 25.14
N MET A 121 12.69 16.52 24.40
CA MET A 121 12.77 15.17 24.94
C MET A 121 14.21 14.85 25.35
N THR A 122 14.39 14.24 26.52
CA THR A 122 15.71 13.83 26.98
C THR A 122 16.14 12.53 26.30
N HIS A 123 17.07 12.64 25.35
CA HIS A 123 17.68 11.50 24.71
C HIS A 123 18.86 10.97 25.53
N LEU A 124 18.92 9.65 25.71
CA LEU A 124 19.98 8.89 26.35
C LEU A 124 21.05 8.43 25.34
N LYS A 125 20.66 8.09 24.10
CA LYS A 125 21.53 7.53 23.05
C LYS A 125 21.52 8.32 21.74
N ILE A 126 20.47 9.08 21.45
CA ILE A 126 20.40 9.87 20.21
C ILE A 126 21.26 11.13 20.36
N ASN A 127 22.25 11.28 19.48
CA ASN A 127 23.01 12.53 19.37
C ASN A 127 22.18 13.58 18.66
N LEU A 128 22.04 14.76 19.27
CA LEU A 128 21.39 15.92 18.65
C LEU A 128 22.33 16.57 17.62
N PRO A 129 21.79 17.11 16.50
CA PRO A 129 20.38 17.23 16.15
C PRO A 129 19.78 15.95 15.53
N VAL A 130 18.50 15.70 15.83
CA VAL A 130 17.72 14.59 15.25
C VAL A 130 17.47 14.85 13.77
N THR A 131 17.75 13.86 12.90
CA THR A 131 17.45 13.95 11.47
C THR A 131 15.94 13.85 11.25
N ALA A 132 15.38 14.76 10.43
CA ALA A 132 13.99 14.70 10.02
C ALA A 132 13.73 13.46 9.15
N LEU A 133 12.85 12.58 9.62
CA LEU A 133 12.46 11.36 8.93
C LEU A 133 11.22 11.59 8.04
N PRO A 134 11.00 10.74 7.02
CA PRO A 134 9.76 10.69 6.25
C PRO A 134 8.51 10.56 7.14
N PRO A 135 7.34 11.05 6.68
CA PRO A 135 6.09 10.90 7.42
C PRO A 135 5.79 9.45 7.79
N LEU A 136 5.21 9.23 8.97
CA LEU A 136 4.82 7.92 9.48
C LEU A 136 3.31 7.76 9.38
N TRP A 137 2.84 6.69 8.76
CA TRP A 137 1.43 6.36 8.63
C TRP A 137 1.14 4.94 9.12
N VAL A 138 0.09 4.79 9.92
CA VAL A 138 -0.28 3.51 10.53
C VAL A 138 -1.69 3.12 10.10
N ARG A 139 -1.83 1.90 9.56
CA ARG A 139 -3.14 1.30 9.25
C ARG A 139 -3.88 0.98 10.54
N CYS A 140 -5.12 1.44 10.64
CA CYS A 140 -5.96 1.29 11.83
C CYS A 140 -7.22 0.45 11.53
N ASP A 141 -7.62 -0.36 12.50
CA ASP A 141 -8.71 -1.34 12.37
C ASP A 141 -10.13 -0.74 12.48
N SER A 142 -10.25 0.59 12.65
CA SER A 142 -11.54 1.29 12.81
C SER A 142 -12.38 0.83 13.99
N SER A 143 -11.76 0.18 14.99
CA SER A 143 -12.45 -0.29 16.21
C SER A 143 -12.88 0.82 17.17
N ASP A 144 -12.41 2.05 16.94
CA ASP A 144 -12.80 3.20 17.74
C ASP A 144 -14.14 3.80 17.28
N PRO A 145 -14.84 4.56 18.14
CA PRO A 145 -16.17 5.09 17.81
C PRO A 145 -16.21 6.01 16.57
N GLU A 146 -15.07 6.61 16.21
CA GLU A 146 -14.95 7.52 15.07
C GLU A 146 -14.66 6.77 13.75
N GLY A 147 -14.30 5.49 13.81
CA GLY A 147 -13.99 4.66 12.63
C GLY A 147 -12.67 5.07 11.97
N THR A 148 -11.62 5.26 12.76
CA THR A 148 -10.29 5.67 12.31
C THR A 148 -9.61 4.54 11.54
N CYS A 149 -9.35 4.75 10.25
CA CYS A 149 -8.68 3.79 9.38
C CYS A 149 -7.20 4.13 9.12
N TRP A 150 -6.77 5.39 9.33
CA TRP A 150 -5.36 5.78 9.32
C TRP A 150 -5.03 6.83 10.37
N LEU A 151 -3.81 6.73 10.91
CA LEU A 151 -3.16 7.79 11.67
C LEU A 151 -1.84 8.15 10.99
N GLY A 152 -1.60 9.45 10.82
CA GLY A 152 -0.41 9.98 10.16
C GLY A 152 0.33 10.99 11.03
N ALA A 153 1.64 11.07 10.87
CA ALA A 153 2.51 12.01 11.56
C ALA A 153 3.56 12.58 10.60
N GLU A 154 3.56 13.90 10.41
CA GLU A 154 4.47 14.61 9.49
C GLU A 154 5.20 15.73 10.22
N LEU A 155 6.51 15.80 10.06
CA LEU A 155 7.35 16.79 10.74
C LEU A 155 7.30 18.12 10.01
N ILE A 156 7.21 19.21 10.78
CA ILE A 156 7.36 20.57 10.28
C ILE A 156 8.80 20.99 10.54
N THR A 157 9.54 21.27 9.46
CA THR A 157 10.94 21.71 9.54
C THR A 157 11.09 23.17 9.11
N THR A 158 11.89 23.94 9.83
CA THR A 158 12.28 25.31 9.48
C THR A 158 13.80 25.40 9.53
N ASN A 159 14.44 25.70 8.40
CA ASN A 159 15.91 25.76 8.28
C ASN A 159 16.61 24.52 8.88
N ASP A 160 16.18 23.32 8.45
CA ASP A 160 16.66 22.01 8.92
C ASP A 160 16.43 21.68 10.41
N SER A 161 15.80 22.58 11.17
CA SER A 161 15.36 22.32 12.54
C SER A 161 13.91 21.86 12.58
N ILE A 162 13.61 20.85 13.39
CA ILE A 162 12.24 20.36 13.58
C ILE A 162 11.53 21.31 14.55
N THR A 163 10.48 21.98 14.07
CA THR A 163 9.72 22.99 14.82
C THR A 163 8.36 22.49 15.28
N GLY A 164 7.84 21.43 14.68
CA GLY A 164 6.55 20.87 15.06
C GLY A 164 6.21 19.58 14.32
N ILE A 165 4.98 19.12 14.52
CA ILE A 165 4.44 17.92 13.89
C ILE A 165 2.97 18.13 13.56
N VAL A 166 2.54 17.64 12.39
CA VAL A 166 1.13 17.53 12.00
C VAL A 166 0.67 16.11 12.27
N LEU A 167 -0.43 15.98 13.00
CA LEU A 167 -1.07 14.70 13.26
C LEU A 167 -2.34 14.58 12.41
N TYR A 168 -2.36 13.59 11.54
CA TYR A 168 -3.48 13.28 10.65
C TYR A 168 -4.32 12.16 11.24
N VAL A 169 -5.64 12.29 11.10
CA VAL A 169 -6.62 11.25 11.42
C VAL A 169 -7.50 11.09 10.19
N VAL A 170 -7.63 9.87 9.69
CA VAL A 170 -8.50 9.54 8.56
C VAL A 170 -9.55 8.55 9.04
N SER A 171 -10.81 8.88 8.81
CA SER A 171 -11.96 8.01 9.04
C SER A 171 -12.65 7.71 7.72
N CYS A 172 -13.09 6.47 7.52
CA CYS A 172 -13.85 6.07 6.33
C CYS A 172 -15.21 5.53 6.75
N LYS A 173 -16.28 6.02 6.11
CA LYS A 173 -17.65 5.55 6.32
C LYS A 173 -18.27 5.19 4.98
N ALA A 174 -18.85 4.01 4.89
CA ALA A 174 -19.63 3.57 3.75
C ALA A 174 -21.12 3.63 4.13
N ASP A 175 -21.86 4.56 3.52
CA ASP A 175 -23.30 4.72 3.70
C ASP A 175 -23.96 4.96 2.34
N LYS A 176 -25.24 4.61 2.21
CA LYS A 176 -26.05 4.85 1.01
C LYS A 176 -26.23 6.34 0.74
N ASN A 177 -26.25 7.15 1.79
CA ASN A 177 -26.40 8.59 1.71
C ASN A 177 -25.13 9.27 2.21
N TYR A 178 -24.60 10.21 1.44
CA TYR A 178 -23.56 11.12 1.91
C TYR A 178 -24.09 12.55 1.80
N SER A 179 -23.87 13.35 2.83
CA SER A 179 -24.14 14.78 2.79
C SER A 179 -22.86 15.51 3.19
N VAL A 180 -22.32 16.28 2.25
CA VAL A 180 -21.11 17.07 2.44
C VAL A 180 -21.32 18.42 1.78
N ASN A 181 -20.83 19.48 2.42
CA ASN A 181 -20.96 20.84 1.92
C ASN A 181 -19.59 21.53 1.97
N LEU A 182 -19.20 22.16 0.86
CA LEU A 182 -17.86 22.73 0.70
C LEU A 182 -17.60 23.87 1.69
N GLU A 183 -18.60 24.71 1.93
CA GLU A 183 -18.48 25.85 2.83
C GLU A 183 -18.39 25.39 4.29
N ASN A 184 -19.11 24.33 4.65
CA ASN A 184 -18.96 23.70 5.97
C ASN A 184 -17.53 23.16 6.17
N LEU A 185 -16.94 22.51 5.16
CA LEU A 185 -15.55 22.02 5.24
C LEU A 185 -14.55 23.18 5.37
N LYS A 186 -14.70 24.23 4.56
CA LYS A 186 -13.87 25.45 4.63
C LYS A 186 -13.96 26.08 6.02
N ASN A 187 -15.15 26.21 6.58
CA ASN A 187 -15.37 26.81 7.90
C ASN A 187 -14.88 25.92 9.05
N LEU A 188 -15.03 24.60 8.95
CA LEU A 188 -14.50 23.65 9.93
C LEU A 188 -12.97 23.75 9.98
N HIS A 189 -12.30 23.82 8.82
CA HIS A 189 -10.85 24.01 8.75
C HIS A 189 -10.41 25.37 9.32
N LYS A 190 -11.06 26.47 8.92
CA LYS A 190 -10.79 27.81 9.47
C LYS A 190 -10.93 27.86 10.99
N LYS A 191 -12.00 27.26 11.53
CA LYS A 191 -12.28 27.22 12.97
C LYS A 191 -11.25 26.38 13.72
N ARG A 192 -10.88 25.20 13.19
CA ARG A 192 -9.93 24.29 13.82
C ARG A 192 -8.52 24.87 13.88
N HIS A 193 -8.09 25.57 12.83
CA HIS A 193 -6.72 26.08 12.69
C HIS A 193 -6.59 27.60 12.86
N HIS A 194 -7.67 28.28 13.27
CA HIS A 194 -7.72 29.73 13.47
C HIS A 194 -7.24 30.56 12.27
N LEU A 195 -7.65 30.17 11.06
CA LEU A 195 -7.27 30.81 9.79
C LEU A 195 -8.36 31.77 9.29
N SER A 196 -7.94 32.86 8.65
CA SER A 196 -8.85 33.84 8.00
C SER A 196 -9.18 33.46 6.57
N THR A 197 -8.22 32.92 5.82
CA THR A 197 -8.35 32.53 4.42
C THR A 197 -8.01 31.05 4.23
N VAL A 198 -8.65 30.41 3.25
CA VAL A 198 -8.44 29.00 2.87
C VAL A 198 -8.56 28.90 1.36
N THR A 199 -7.66 28.14 0.74
CA THR A 199 -7.76 27.73 -0.67
C THR A 199 -8.15 26.26 -0.75
N SER A 200 -8.68 25.82 -1.89
CA SER A 200 -9.09 24.44 -2.15
C SER A 200 -8.36 23.89 -3.38
N ARG A 201 -8.05 22.59 -3.35
CA ARG A 201 -7.51 21.85 -4.50
C ARG A 201 -8.42 20.65 -4.75
N GLY A 202 -8.78 20.43 -6.01
CA GLY A 202 -9.64 19.35 -6.46
C GLY A 202 -8.81 18.20 -7.01
N PHE A 203 -9.36 17.00 -6.88
CA PHE A 203 -8.82 15.78 -7.44
C PHE A 203 -9.97 14.87 -7.85
N ALA A 204 -9.89 14.27 -9.04
CA ALA A 204 -10.81 13.26 -9.52
C ALA A 204 -10.03 12.15 -10.23
N GLN A 205 -10.42 10.91 -10.02
CA GLN A 205 -9.87 9.74 -10.68
C GLN A 205 -10.96 9.04 -11.48
N TYR A 206 -10.68 8.73 -12.74
CA TYR A 206 -11.57 7.96 -13.61
C TYR A 206 -10.92 6.62 -13.95
N GLU A 207 -11.63 5.52 -13.69
CA GLU A 207 -11.22 4.20 -14.15
C GLU A 207 -11.59 4.05 -15.62
N LEU A 208 -10.58 3.97 -16.50
CA LEU A 208 -10.78 3.85 -17.95
C LEU A 208 -10.79 2.39 -18.40
N PHE A 209 -9.96 1.57 -17.76
CA PHE A 209 -9.85 0.14 -18.02
C PHE A 209 -9.49 -0.60 -16.75
N LYS A 210 -10.14 -1.74 -16.53
CA LYS A 210 -9.80 -2.70 -15.49
C LYS A 210 -10.07 -4.10 -16.00
N SER A 211 -9.07 -4.96 -15.90
CA SER A 211 -9.24 -6.36 -16.26
C SER A 211 -10.13 -7.05 -15.22
N SER A 212 -11.23 -7.66 -15.64
CA SER A 212 -12.12 -8.42 -14.75
C SER A 212 -11.78 -9.90 -14.81
N ALA A 213 -11.59 -10.51 -13.63
CA ALA A 213 -11.69 -11.96 -13.45
C ALA A 213 -13.17 -12.34 -13.62
N LEU A 214 -13.54 -12.71 -14.85
CA LEU A 214 -14.90 -13.18 -15.14
C LEU A 214 -15.07 -14.67 -14.83
N ASP A 215 -13.99 -15.36 -14.49
CA ASP A 215 -13.97 -16.79 -14.12
C ASP A 215 -13.17 -16.99 -12.83
N ASP A 216 -13.79 -17.60 -11.81
CA ASP A 216 -13.26 -17.87 -10.46
C ASP A 216 -12.03 -18.80 -10.43
N THR A 217 -11.44 -19.12 -11.58
CA THR A 217 -10.31 -20.05 -11.73
C THR A 217 -9.00 -19.38 -12.13
N ILE A 218 -9.02 -18.10 -12.52
CA ILE A 218 -7.82 -17.37 -12.94
C ILE A 218 -7.64 -16.17 -12.01
N THR A 219 -6.47 -16.08 -11.39
CA THR A 219 -6.03 -14.95 -10.56
C THR A 219 -6.37 -13.63 -11.25
N ALA A 220 -7.06 -12.73 -10.55
CA ALA A 220 -7.47 -11.46 -11.12
C ALA A 220 -6.26 -10.65 -11.64
N SER A 221 -6.26 -10.39 -12.96
CA SER A 221 -5.26 -9.55 -13.60
C SER A 221 -5.26 -8.16 -12.98
N GLN A 222 -4.09 -7.66 -12.60
CA GLN A 222 -3.89 -6.35 -12.01
C GLN A 222 -3.71 -5.23 -13.05
N THR A 223 -3.91 -5.51 -14.34
CA THR A 223 -3.87 -4.48 -15.39
C THR A 223 -5.02 -3.48 -15.20
N ALA A 224 -4.67 -2.21 -15.04
CA ALA A 224 -5.62 -1.12 -14.88
C ALA A 224 -5.08 0.18 -15.50
N ILE A 225 -5.96 0.93 -16.15
CA ILE A 225 -5.67 2.27 -16.67
C ILE A 225 -6.61 3.25 -15.97
N THR A 226 -6.03 4.22 -15.26
CA THR A 226 -6.78 5.28 -14.57
C THR A 226 -6.30 6.65 -15.02
N LEU A 227 -7.22 7.63 -15.00
CA LEU A 227 -6.94 9.03 -15.32
C LEU A 227 -7.12 9.87 -14.06
N ASP A 228 -6.03 10.44 -13.58
CA ASP A 228 -6.03 11.37 -12.44
C ASP A 228 -6.06 12.81 -12.96
N ILE A 229 -6.98 13.62 -12.46
CA ILE A 229 -7.11 15.02 -12.82
C ILE A 229 -7.13 15.87 -11.54
N SER A 230 -6.29 16.88 -11.49
CA SER A 230 -6.20 17.82 -10.37
C SER A 230 -6.32 19.27 -10.82
N TRP A 231 -7.01 20.09 -10.03
CA TRP A 231 -7.25 21.50 -10.34
C TRP A 231 -7.32 22.35 -9.08
N SER A 232 -7.21 23.67 -9.25
CA SER A 232 -7.33 24.64 -8.17
C SER A 232 -7.79 25.98 -8.76
N PRO A 233 -8.71 26.71 -8.11
CA PRO A 233 -9.45 26.35 -6.91
C PRO A 233 -10.63 25.38 -7.17
N VAL A 234 -11.28 24.91 -6.11
CA VAL A 234 -12.55 24.17 -6.15
C VAL A 234 -13.71 25.05 -5.72
N ASP A 235 -14.72 25.14 -6.57
CA ASP A 235 -15.90 25.98 -6.36
C ASP A 235 -17.12 25.16 -5.91
N GLU A 236 -17.21 23.90 -6.35
CA GLU A 236 -18.37 23.03 -6.08
C GLU A 236 -17.92 21.60 -5.73
N ILE A 237 -18.72 20.91 -4.91
CA ILE A 237 -18.53 19.48 -4.66
C ILE A 237 -19.02 18.70 -5.88
N LEU A 238 -18.24 17.71 -6.33
CA LEU A 238 -18.45 17.00 -7.60
C LEU A 238 -18.37 17.91 -8.84
N GLN A 239 -17.63 19.02 -8.75
CA GLN A 239 -17.27 19.84 -9.90
C GLN A 239 -16.59 18.97 -10.98
N ILE A 240 -17.03 19.13 -12.22
CA ILE A 240 -16.36 18.55 -13.38
C ILE A 240 -15.00 19.23 -13.54
N PRO A 241 -13.88 18.48 -13.62
CA PRO A 241 -12.57 19.08 -13.76
C PRO A 241 -12.49 20.00 -14.99
N PRO A 242 -12.05 21.26 -14.85
CA PRO A 242 -11.94 22.18 -15.99
C PRO A 242 -10.87 21.72 -16.99
N LEU A 243 -10.95 22.15 -18.24
CA LEU A 243 -9.97 21.75 -19.29
C LEU A 243 -8.54 22.27 -19.03
N SER A 244 -8.39 23.29 -18.18
CA SER A 244 -7.09 23.82 -17.74
C SER A 244 -6.45 23.00 -16.60
N SER A 245 -7.04 21.88 -16.21
CA SER A 245 -6.55 21.01 -15.14
C SER A 245 -5.24 20.31 -15.52
N ALA A 246 -4.47 19.93 -14.51
CA ALA A 246 -3.37 18.99 -14.70
C ALA A 246 -3.91 17.56 -14.71
N ALA A 247 -3.56 16.77 -15.72
CA ALA A 247 -4.02 15.39 -15.88
C ALA A 247 -2.83 14.42 -16.02
N THR A 248 -2.93 13.26 -15.40
CA THR A 248 -1.94 12.17 -15.47
C THR A 248 -2.65 10.87 -15.81
N LEU A 249 -2.20 10.19 -16.87
CA LEU A 249 -2.67 8.86 -17.24
C LEU A 249 -1.79 7.81 -16.53
N ASN A 250 -2.37 7.09 -15.58
CA ASN A 250 -1.70 6.02 -14.85
C ASN A 250 -1.96 4.69 -15.56
N ILE A 251 -0.88 3.98 -15.88
CA ILE A 251 -0.93 2.71 -16.59
C ILE A 251 -0.24 1.67 -15.70
N LYS A 252 -1.04 0.74 -15.15
CA LYS A 252 -0.55 -0.45 -14.47
C LYS A 252 -0.80 -1.64 -15.39
N VAL A 253 0.26 -2.36 -15.76
CA VAL A 253 0.17 -3.52 -16.66
C VAL A 253 0.80 -4.70 -15.96
N GLU A 254 0.09 -5.82 -15.95
CA GLU A 254 0.64 -7.11 -15.54
C GLU A 254 1.19 -7.86 -16.75
N SER A 255 2.38 -8.43 -16.60
CA SER A 255 2.99 -9.23 -17.67
C SER A 255 2.25 -10.57 -17.81
N GLY A 256 1.96 -10.97 -19.05
CA GLY A 256 1.33 -12.25 -19.31
C GLY A 256 -0.18 -12.29 -19.18
N GLU A 257 -0.84 -11.14 -19.30
CA GLU A 257 -2.29 -11.07 -19.33
C GLU A 257 -2.87 -11.96 -20.46
N PRO A 258 -3.63 -13.02 -20.12
CA PRO A 258 -4.06 -14.03 -21.10
C PRO A 258 -5.04 -13.49 -22.14
N ARG A 259 -5.75 -12.41 -21.81
CA ARG A 259 -6.66 -11.70 -22.72
C ARG A 259 -5.99 -10.54 -23.47
N GLY A 260 -4.71 -10.29 -23.20
CA GLY A 260 -3.96 -9.23 -23.86
C GLY A 260 -3.70 -9.56 -25.34
N PRO A 261 -3.63 -8.55 -26.22
CA PRO A 261 -3.29 -8.75 -27.63
C PRO A 261 -1.88 -9.35 -27.82
N LEU A 262 -1.05 -9.32 -26.77
CA LEU A 262 0.33 -9.80 -26.76
C LEU A 262 0.49 -11.18 -26.12
N ASN A 263 -0.60 -11.91 -25.82
CA ASN A 263 -0.53 -13.22 -25.16
C ASN A 263 0.35 -14.22 -25.95
N HIS A 264 0.28 -14.20 -27.28
CA HIS A 264 1.13 -15.05 -28.13
C HIS A 264 2.63 -14.78 -27.91
N LEU A 265 3.05 -13.51 -27.93
CA LEU A 265 4.44 -13.13 -27.64
C LEU A 265 4.85 -13.51 -26.22
N TYR A 266 3.96 -13.33 -25.24
CA TYR A 266 4.23 -13.73 -23.86
C TYR A 266 4.48 -15.23 -23.75
N ARG A 267 3.71 -16.05 -24.46
CA ARG A 267 3.88 -17.50 -24.49
C ARG A 267 5.20 -17.93 -25.11
N GLU A 268 5.58 -17.30 -26.23
CA GLU A 268 6.89 -17.53 -26.86
C GLU A 268 8.03 -17.16 -25.90
N LEU A 269 7.93 -16.03 -25.22
CA LEU A 269 8.89 -15.62 -24.20
C LEU A 269 8.94 -16.61 -23.03
N LYS A 270 7.79 -17.09 -22.57
CA LYS A 270 7.69 -18.12 -21.51
C LYS A 270 8.39 -19.41 -21.94
N PHE A 271 8.21 -19.83 -23.19
CA PHE A 271 8.92 -20.98 -23.74
C PHE A 271 10.44 -20.76 -23.77
N LEU A 272 10.90 -19.57 -24.17
CA LEU A 272 12.33 -19.23 -24.16
C LEU A 272 12.92 -19.27 -22.75
N LEU A 273 12.20 -18.75 -21.75
CA LEU A 273 12.63 -18.79 -20.35
C LEU A 273 12.73 -20.22 -19.82
N VAL A 274 11.75 -21.08 -20.13
CA VAL A 274 11.78 -22.51 -19.78
C VAL A 274 13.01 -23.21 -20.34
N LEU A 275 13.36 -22.93 -21.61
CA LEU A 275 14.56 -23.49 -22.22
C LEU A 275 15.84 -22.98 -21.54
N ALA A 276 15.92 -21.68 -21.27
CA ALA A 276 17.08 -21.08 -20.63
C ALA A 276 17.30 -21.62 -19.20
N ASP A 277 16.24 -21.73 -18.42
CA ASP A 277 16.29 -22.28 -17.06
C ASP A 277 16.63 -23.76 -17.08
N GLY A 278 16.03 -24.54 -17.99
CA GLY A 278 16.37 -25.96 -18.16
C GLY A 278 17.83 -26.19 -18.53
N LEU A 279 18.40 -25.34 -19.39
CA LEU A 279 19.84 -25.39 -19.70
C LEU A 279 20.72 -25.03 -18.49
N ARG A 280 20.25 -24.11 -17.63
CA ARG A 280 20.99 -23.67 -16.43
C ARG A 280 20.93 -24.70 -15.30
N THR A 281 19.78 -25.32 -15.07
CA THR A 281 19.52 -26.19 -13.91
C THR A 281 19.58 -27.68 -14.24
N GLY A 282 19.48 -28.04 -15.52
CA GLY A 282 19.30 -29.42 -15.99
C GLY A 282 17.86 -29.94 -15.85
N VAL A 283 16.92 -29.11 -15.40
CA VAL A 283 15.51 -29.48 -15.18
C VAL A 283 14.60 -28.54 -15.98
N THR A 284 13.85 -29.10 -16.93
CA THR A 284 12.95 -28.32 -17.81
C THR A 284 11.49 -28.62 -17.49
N GLU A 285 10.74 -27.58 -17.13
CA GLU A 285 9.30 -27.64 -16.95
C GLU A 285 8.58 -27.27 -18.26
N TRP A 286 8.27 -28.26 -19.09
CA TRP A 286 7.63 -28.03 -20.39
C TRP A 286 6.22 -27.45 -20.26
N LEU A 287 5.91 -26.48 -21.12
CA LEU A 287 4.57 -25.90 -21.22
C LEU A 287 3.60 -26.87 -21.91
N GLU A 288 2.33 -26.82 -21.55
CA GLU A 288 1.27 -27.58 -22.26
C GLU A 288 1.17 -27.12 -23.72
N PRO A 289 1.09 -28.04 -24.70
CA PRO A 289 0.97 -27.69 -26.13
C PRO A 289 -0.40 -27.04 -26.44
N LEU A 290 -0.43 -26.13 -27.42
CA LEU A 290 -1.72 -25.61 -27.97
C LEU A 290 -2.23 -26.47 -29.10
N GLU A 291 -1.31 -27.01 -29.87
CA GLU A 291 -1.56 -27.76 -31.06
C GLU A 291 -1.87 -29.21 -30.68
N ALA A 292 -2.94 -29.75 -31.26
CA ALA A 292 -3.27 -31.16 -31.10
C ALA A 292 -2.23 -32.08 -31.77
N LYS A 293 -1.52 -31.57 -32.78
CA LYS A 293 -0.43 -32.26 -33.47
C LYS A 293 0.84 -32.24 -32.64
N SER A 294 1.58 -33.34 -32.65
CA SER A 294 2.89 -33.42 -32.00
C SER A 294 3.92 -32.53 -32.71
N ALA A 295 5.00 -32.18 -32.00
CA ALA A 295 6.10 -31.38 -32.57
C ALA A 295 6.71 -32.02 -33.83
N VAL A 296 6.79 -33.36 -33.88
CA VAL A 296 7.33 -34.09 -35.03
C VAL A 296 6.40 -33.96 -36.24
N GLU A 297 5.10 -34.09 -36.04
CA GLU A 297 4.10 -33.96 -37.11
C GLU A 297 4.09 -32.54 -37.68
N LEU A 298 4.17 -31.51 -36.82
CA LEU A 298 4.23 -30.11 -37.23
C LEU A 298 5.48 -29.81 -38.08
N VAL A 299 6.64 -30.32 -37.66
CA VAL A 299 7.88 -30.14 -38.43
C VAL A 299 7.82 -30.90 -39.76
N GLN A 300 7.25 -32.11 -39.78
CA GLN A 300 7.12 -32.89 -41.01
C GLN A 300 6.17 -32.24 -42.01
N GLU A 301 5.04 -31.70 -41.54
CA GLU A 301 4.09 -30.94 -42.37
C GLU A 301 4.76 -29.71 -42.98
N PHE A 302 5.50 -28.94 -42.17
CA PHE A 302 6.27 -27.79 -42.66
C PHE A 302 7.28 -28.16 -43.73
N LEU A 303 8.01 -29.29 -43.56
CA LEU A 303 8.98 -29.77 -44.54
C LEU A 303 8.34 -30.26 -45.85
N ASN A 304 7.10 -30.75 -45.79
CA ASN A 304 6.37 -31.28 -46.94
C ASN A 304 5.70 -30.18 -47.80
N GLY A 305 5.67 -28.93 -47.32
CA GLY A 305 5.24 -27.76 -48.11
C GLY A 305 3.74 -27.68 -48.40
N THR A 306 2.90 -28.33 -47.58
CA THR A 306 1.43 -28.18 -47.60
C THR A 306 0.98 -27.09 -46.64
#